data_AF-A0A535FS29-F1
#
_entry.id   AF-A0A535FS29-F1
#
_cell.length_a   1.000
_cell.length_b   1.000
_cell.length_c   1.000
_cell.angle_alpha   90.00
_cell.angle_beta   90.00
_cell.angle_gamma   90.00
#
_symmetry.space_group_name_H-M   'P 1'
#
loop_
_entity.id
_entity.type
_entity.pdbx_description
1 polymer ?
#
loop_
_entity_poly.entity_id
_entity_poly.type
_entity_poly.pdbx_seq_one_letter_code
_entity_poly.pdbx_strand_id
1 'polypeptide(L)'
;MIEDHSHSNQSSDSRGKLVLPAVSLDDHSYDTNGGTQPIQMRNARLPHQKAGPAAPANPFAKLGYYWRSGPAHQFLIIVVSFATVVGFIFAGFMGLTFAQPATPQANQLPQHSISSNQATPSPHAPSGATATASGGPSNPTNETLTPTPVPSPTPTPTPEVAPLTLRITSVPKEIDNDTTVDVTVQTNQPGIPVRLTLSYTKATGTQSSNTHQADDNGKVVFHVQISVVPSNENDDTVKALLIAVAQNQNHQFSQSQSATLLIHVN
;
A
#
# COMPACT_ATOMS: atom_id res chain seq x y z
N MET A 1 -62.28 34.04 -9.02
CA MET A 1 -63.26 33.42 -9.93
C MET A 1 -62.50 33.03 -11.19
N ILE A 2 -62.70 31.80 -11.64
CA ILE A 2 -62.08 31.08 -12.77
C ILE A 2 -60.79 30.34 -12.41
N GLU A 3 -61.02 29.09 -12.03
CA GLU A 3 -60.14 27.93 -12.08
C GLU A 3 -59.82 27.61 -13.56
N ASP A 4 -58.62 27.12 -13.85
CA ASP A 4 -58.48 26.13 -14.92
C ASP A 4 -57.35 25.14 -14.60
N HIS A 5 -57.69 23.86 -14.80
CA HIS A 5 -56.90 22.70 -14.44
C HIS A 5 -56.02 22.28 -15.61
N SER A 6 -54.83 21.74 -15.32
CA SER A 6 -54.12 20.89 -16.26
C SER A 6 -53.46 19.74 -15.52
N HIS A 7 -54.20 18.63 -15.45
CA HIS A 7 -53.68 17.31 -15.15
C HIS A 7 -52.80 16.83 -16.31
N SER A 8 -51.54 16.47 -16.04
CA SER A 8 -50.74 15.67 -16.96
C SER A 8 -50.35 14.34 -16.32
N ASN A 9 -50.84 13.29 -16.98
CA ASN A 9 -50.71 11.86 -16.73
C ASN A 9 -49.35 11.35 -16.23
N GLN A 10 -49.46 10.68 -15.09
CA GLN A 10 -48.86 9.40 -14.72
C GLN A 10 -48.43 8.52 -15.92
N SER A 11 -47.13 8.22 -16.00
CA SER A 11 -46.62 7.04 -16.68
C SER A 11 -45.90 6.18 -15.65
N SER A 12 -46.58 5.12 -15.20
CA SER A 12 -46.00 4.10 -14.33
C SER A 12 -45.14 3.17 -15.17
N ASP A 13 -43.82 3.32 -15.04
CA ASP A 13 -42.83 2.47 -15.66
C ASP A 13 -42.84 1.10 -14.94
N SER A 14 -43.63 0.17 -15.46
CA SER A 14 -43.74 -1.20 -14.98
C SER A 14 -42.50 -2.01 -15.38
N ARG A 15 -41.39 -1.80 -14.65
CA ARG A 15 -40.24 -2.72 -14.67
C ARG A 15 -40.63 -4.01 -13.96
N GLY A 16 -40.71 -5.08 -14.75
CA GLY A 16 -41.09 -6.42 -14.31
C GLY A 16 -40.33 -6.89 -13.08
N LYS A 17 -41.04 -6.92 -11.94
CA LYS A 17 -40.67 -7.76 -10.80
C LYS A 17 -40.81 -9.22 -11.21
N LEU A 18 -39.70 -9.95 -11.21
CA LEU A 18 -39.69 -11.40 -11.28
C LEU A 18 -40.24 -11.92 -9.94
N VAL A 19 -41.54 -12.20 -9.88
CA VAL A 19 -42.16 -12.87 -8.73
C VAL A 19 -41.82 -14.35 -8.86
N LEU A 20 -40.88 -14.82 -8.04
CA LEU A 20 -40.64 -16.26 -7.88
C LEU A 20 -41.76 -16.83 -7.00
N PRO A 21 -42.44 -17.92 -7.41
CA PRO A 21 -43.37 -18.61 -6.53
C PRO A 21 -42.64 -19.10 -5.29
N ALA A 22 -43.25 -18.92 -4.11
CA ALA A 22 -42.75 -19.47 -2.87
C ALA A 22 -42.61 -20.99 -3.03
N VAL A 23 -41.40 -21.50 -2.81
CA VAL A 23 -41.17 -22.94 -2.70
C VAL A 23 -41.77 -23.34 -1.34
N SER A 24 -42.98 -23.89 -1.36
CA SER A 24 -43.51 -24.60 -0.20
C SER A 24 -42.59 -25.79 0.06
N LEU A 25 -41.87 -25.72 1.17
CA LEU A 25 -41.11 -26.86 1.70
C LEU A 25 -42.13 -27.78 2.39
N ASP A 26 -42.96 -28.44 1.59
CA ASP A 26 -43.90 -29.44 2.09
C ASP A 26 -43.11 -30.69 2.49
N ASP A 27 -43.21 -30.98 3.79
CA ASP A 27 -42.81 -32.19 4.49
C ASP A 27 -42.70 -33.42 3.58
N HIS A 28 -41.47 -33.87 3.33
CA HIS A 28 -41.25 -35.24 2.91
C HIS A 28 -41.25 -36.12 4.15
N SER A 29 -42.45 -36.45 4.61
CA SER A 29 -42.69 -37.61 5.47
C SER A 29 -42.22 -38.86 4.73
N TYR A 30 -41.19 -39.51 5.27
CA TYR A 30 -40.75 -40.83 4.82
C TYR A 30 -41.83 -41.86 5.17
N ASP A 31 -42.77 -42.09 4.25
CA ASP A 31 -43.67 -43.23 4.37
C ASP A 31 -42.95 -44.49 3.86
N THR A 32 -42.52 -45.30 4.81
CA THR A 32 -41.84 -46.57 4.58
C THR A 32 -42.90 -47.65 4.55
N ASN A 33 -43.48 -47.92 3.37
CA ASN A 33 -44.22 -49.17 3.19
C ASN A 33 -44.14 -49.68 1.75
N GLY A 34 -43.63 -50.91 1.66
CA GLY A 34 -43.35 -51.63 0.43
C GLY A 34 -44.60 -51.94 -0.38
N GLY A 35 -44.56 -51.54 -1.65
CA GLY A 35 -45.47 -51.98 -2.69
C GLY A 35 -44.79 -51.76 -4.03
N THR A 36 -44.16 -52.79 -4.56
CA THR A 36 -43.53 -52.80 -5.89
C THR A 36 -44.62 -52.66 -6.96
N GLN A 37 -44.93 -51.43 -7.35
CA GLN A 37 -45.63 -51.19 -8.61
C GLN A 37 -44.60 -51.08 -9.74
N PRO A 38 -44.71 -51.88 -10.81
CA PRO A 38 -43.87 -51.73 -11.98
C PRO A 38 -44.21 -50.41 -12.67
N ILE A 39 -43.35 -49.40 -12.48
CA ILE A 39 -43.42 -48.14 -13.20
C ILE A 39 -43.20 -48.46 -14.68
N GLN A 40 -44.26 -48.33 -15.49
CA GLN A 40 -44.14 -48.27 -16.94
C GLN A 40 -43.19 -47.12 -17.28
N MET A 41 -41.97 -47.46 -17.70
CA MET A 41 -41.05 -46.51 -18.30
C MET A 41 -41.66 -46.01 -19.62
N ARG A 42 -42.46 -44.95 -19.52
CA ARG A 42 -42.88 -44.16 -20.66
C ARG A 42 -41.60 -43.62 -21.27
N ASN A 43 -41.17 -44.20 -22.40
CA ASN A 43 -40.04 -43.75 -23.19
C ASN A 43 -40.15 -42.24 -23.39
N ALA A 44 -39.43 -41.49 -22.55
CA ALA A 44 -39.24 -40.07 -22.68
C ALA A 44 -38.49 -39.90 -23.99
N ARG A 45 -39.22 -39.53 -25.04
CA ARG A 45 -38.62 -39.06 -26.28
C ARG A 45 -37.68 -37.93 -25.88
N LEU A 46 -36.38 -38.18 -25.95
CA LEU A 46 -35.38 -37.13 -25.81
C LEU A 46 -35.83 -36.00 -26.75
N PRO A 47 -36.07 -34.78 -26.24
CA PRO A 47 -36.34 -33.66 -27.11
C PRO A 47 -35.11 -33.56 -28.02
N HIS A 48 -35.33 -33.76 -29.32
CA HIS A 48 -34.31 -33.54 -30.33
C HIS A 48 -33.81 -32.11 -30.11
N GLN A 49 -32.63 -31.99 -29.51
CA GLN A 49 -31.97 -30.73 -29.28
C GLN A 49 -31.64 -30.20 -30.68
N LYS A 50 -32.40 -29.19 -31.11
CA LYS A 50 -32.26 -28.56 -32.42
C LYS A 50 -30.79 -28.18 -32.56
N ALA A 51 -30.08 -28.81 -33.50
CA ALA A 51 -28.67 -28.55 -33.74
C ALA A 51 -28.50 -27.02 -33.88
N GLY A 52 -27.70 -26.44 -33.00
CA GLY A 52 -27.44 -25.01 -33.01
C GLY A 52 -26.85 -24.58 -34.36
N PRO A 53 -26.95 -23.28 -34.70
CA PRO A 53 -26.39 -22.76 -35.94
C PRO A 53 -24.91 -23.12 -36.06
N ALA A 54 -24.50 -23.58 -37.24
CA ALA A 54 -23.14 -24.00 -37.51
C ALA A 54 -22.13 -22.91 -37.12
N ALA A 55 -21.07 -23.29 -36.44
CA ALA A 55 -20.06 -22.34 -35.97
C ALA A 55 -19.45 -21.57 -37.16
N PRO A 56 -19.27 -20.24 -37.05
CA PRO A 56 -18.77 -19.42 -38.14
C PRO A 56 -17.35 -19.85 -38.54
N ALA A 57 -17.03 -19.81 -39.84
CA ALA A 57 -15.73 -20.24 -40.36
C ALA A 57 -14.57 -19.32 -39.92
N ASN A 58 -14.86 -18.07 -39.56
CA ASN A 58 -13.85 -17.06 -39.21
C ASN A 58 -13.37 -17.23 -37.74
N PRO A 59 -12.06 -17.33 -37.48
CA PRO A 59 -11.51 -17.55 -36.13
C PRO A 59 -11.90 -16.45 -35.12
N PHE A 60 -12.02 -15.20 -35.53
CA PHE A 60 -12.43 -14.11 -34.63
C PHE A 60 -13.92 -14.13 -34.33
N ALA A 61 -14.75 -14.56 -35.28
CA ALA A 61 -16.18 -14.73 -35.07
C ALA A 61 -16.49 -15.95 -34.17
N LYS A 62 -15.64 -17.00 -34.21
CA LYS A 62 -15.72 -18.13 -33.28
C LYS A 62 -15.53 -17.68 -31.84
N LEU A 63 -14.60 -16.76 -31.59
CA LEU A 63 -14.35 -16.27 -30.24
C LEU A 63 -15.61 -15.64 -29.63
N GLY A 64 -16.26 -14.72 -30.35
CA GLY A 64 -17.53 -14.11 -29.92
C GLY A 64 -18.69 -15.09 -29.76
N TYR A 65 -18.73 -16.16 -30.58
CA TYR A 65 -19.72 -17.24 -30.44
C TYR A 65 -19.52 -18.00 -29.11
N TYR A 66 -18.27 -18.33 -28.77
CA TYR A 66 -17.96 -19.03 -27.52
C TYR A 66 -18.16 -18.19 -26.25
N TRP A 67 -18.07 -16.85 -26.34
CA TRP A 67 -18.41 -15.95 -25.23
C TRP A 67 -19.88 -16.07 -24.77
N ARG A 68 -20.77 -16.54 -25.64
CA ARG A 68 -22.20 -16.77 -25.35
C ARG A 68 -22.55 -18.23 -25.00
N SER A 69 -21.64 -19.19 -25.20
CA SER A 69 -21.95 -20.62 -25.06
C SER A 69 -21.97 -21.16 -23.61
N GLY A 70 -21.62 -20.35 -22.61
CA GLY A 70 -21.89 -20.65 -21.20
C GLY A 70 -20.83 -20.16 -20.21
N PRO A 71 -21.13 -20.13 -18.90
CA PRO A 71 -20.25 -19.56 -17.87
C PRO A 71 -18.87 -20.22 -17.80
N ALA A 72 -18.80 -21.54 -18.00
CA ALA A 72 -17.56 -22.30 -17.92
C ALA A 72 -16.50 -21.84 -18.93
N HIS A 73 -16.92 -21.36 -20.10
CA HIS A 73 -15.97 -20.91 -21.13
C HIS A 73 -15.41 -19.52 -20.82
N GLN A 74 -16.17 -18.67 -20.13
CA GLN A 74 -15.70 -17.35 -19.69
C GLN A 74 -14.58 -17.49 -18.64
N PHE A 75 -14.71 -18.45 -17.71
CA PHE A 75 -13.64 -18.74 -16.75
C PHE A 75 -12.35 -19.19 -17.43
N LEU A 76 -12.43 -20.04 -18.46
CA LEU A 76 -11.25 -20.51 -19.18
C LEU A 76 -10.51 -19.34 -19.86
N ILE A 77 -11.23 -18.43 -20.51
CA ILE A 77 -10.65 -17.24 -21.15
C ILE A 77 -9.97 -16.34 -20.11
N ILE A 78 -10.62 -16.10 -18.97
CA ILE A 78 -10.04 -15.27 -17.90
C ILE A 78 -8.76 -15.89 -17.34
N VAL A 79 -8.76 -17.21 -17.08
CA VAL A 79 -7.58 -17.93 -16.55
C VAL A 79 -6.41 -17.88 -17.53
N VAL A 80 -6.65 -18.10 -18.83
CA VAL A 80 -5.61 -18.02 -19.86
C VAL A 80 -5.06 -16.59 -19.98
N SER A 81 -5.93 -15.58 -19.91
CA SER A 81 -5.54 -14.17 -19.94
C SER A 81 -4.64 -13.82 -18.75
N PHE A 82 -5.06 -14.23 -17.55
CA PHE A 82 -4.31 -13.99 -16.32
C PHE A 82 -2.95 -14.69 -16.32
N ALA A 83 -2.89 -15.96 -16.74
CA ALA A 83 -1.64 -16.70 -16.86
C ALA A 83 -0.66 -16.03 -17.83
N THR A 84 -1.16 -15.44 -18.92
CA THR A 84 -0.33 -14.74 -19.90
C THR A 84 0.28 -13.46 -19.30
N VAL A 85 -0.52 -12.65 -18.61
CA VAL A 85 -0.04 -11.41 -17.95
C VAL A 85 0.99 -11.73 -16.87
N VAL A 86 0.74 -12.75 -16.03
CA VAL A 86 1.69 -13.19 -15.00
C VAL A 86 3.00 -13.68 -15.64
N GLY A 87 2.94 -14.43 -16.74
CA GLY A 87 4.11 -14.88 -17.48
C GLY A 87 4.96 -13.72 -18.04
N PHE A 88 4.32 -12.67 -18.58
CA PHE A 88 5.02 -11.48 -19.06
C PHE A 88 5.74 -10.71 -17.93
N ILE A 89 5.08 -10.57 -16.78
CA ILE A 89 5.69 -9.93 -15.60
C ILE A 89 6.89 -10.76 -15.13
N PHE A 90 6.74 -12.07 -15.01
CA PHE A 90 7.81 -12.98 -14.59
C PHE A 90 9.02 -12.95 -15.54
N ALA A 91 8.79 -12.94 -16.86
CA ALA A 91 9.85 -12.82 -17.85
C ALA A 91 10.58 -11.46 -17.76
N GLY A 92 9.85 -10.37 -17.48
CA GLY A 92 10.45 -9.05 -17.24
C GLY A 92 11.36 -9.03 -16.01
N PHE A 93 10.95 -9.68 -14.92
CA PHE A 93 11.77 -9.80 -13.71
C PHE A 93 13.03 -10.66 -13.91
N MET A 94 12.94 -11.78 -14.65
CA MET A 94 14.11 -12.62 -14.96
C MET A 94 15.10 -11.91 -15.91
N GLY A 95 14.63 -11.04 -16.81
CA GLY A 95 15.53 -10.25 -17.68
C GLY A 95 16.42 -9.28 -16.91
N LEU A 96 15.93 -8.74 -15.77
CA LEU A 96 16.66 -7.79 -14.94
C LEU A 96 17.72 -8.45 -14.03
N THR A 97 17.63 -9.75 -13.74
CA THR A 97 18.61 -10.44 -12.89
C THR A 97 19.89 -10.86 -13.64
N PHE A 98 19.82 -11.04 -14.96
CA PHE A 98 20.99 -11.46 -15.77
C PHE A 98 21.69 -10.29 -16.49
N ALA A 99 21.10 -9.08 -16.47
CA ALA A 99 21.68 -7.89 -17.09
C ALA A 99 22.51 -7.03 -16.10
N GLN A 100 23.08 -7.63 -15.05
CA GLN A 100 24.15 -6.97 -14.29
C GLN A 100 25.47 -7.17 -15.04
N PRO A 101 26.05 -6.12 -15.67
CA PRO A 101 27.41 -6.22 -16.16
C PRO A 101 28.33 -6.50 -14.98
N ALA A 102 29.11 -7.58 -15.07
CA ALA A 102 30.20 -7.85 -14.13
C ALA A 102 31.18 -6.68 -14.22
N THR A 103 31.12 -5.77 -13.25
CA THR A 103 32.14 -4.73 -13.10
C THR A 103 33.45 -5.43 -12.73
N PRO A 104 34.53 -5.28 -13.51
CA PRO A 104 35.83 -5.81 -13.13
C PRO A 104 36.27 -5.12 -11.83
N GLN A 105 36.50 -5.92 -10.81
CA GLN A 105 37.05 -5.50 -9.53
C GLN A 105 38.50 -5.08 -9.74
N ALA A 106 38.70 -3.78 -10.00
CA ALA A 106 40.02 -3.18 -10.01
C ALA A 106 40.51 -3.05 -8.56
N ASN A 107 41.59 -3.78 -8.26
CA ASN A 107 42.37 -3.64 -7.05
C ASN A 107 43.01 -2.24 -7.05
N GLN A 108 42.32 -1.23 -6.48
CA GLN A 108 42.89 0.10 -6.28
C GLN A 108 43.34 0.27 -4.84
N LEU A 109 44.65 0.48 -4.69
CA LEU A 109 45.32 0.89 -3.46
C LEU A 109 44.68 2.19 -2.90
N PRO A 110 44.74 2.43 -1.58
CA PRO A 110 44.21 3.64 -0.98
C PRO A 110 45.08 4.85 -1.34
N GLN A 111 44.56 5.78 -2.12
CA GLN A 111 45.16 7.10 -2.31
C GLN A 111 44.59 8.05 -1.25
N HIS A 112 45.41 8.33 -0.23
CA HIS A 112 45.15 9.38 0.76
C HIS A 112 45.06 10.75 0.06
N SER A 113 43.87 11.34 0.01
CA SER A 113 43.68 12.77 -0.23
C SER A 113 43.59 13.49 1.12
N ILE A 114 44.65 14.22 1.46
CA ILE A 114 44.74 15.04 2.66
C ILE A 114 44.07 16.37 2.33
N SER A 115 42.82 16.57 2.77
CA SER A 115 42.17 17.88 2.73
C SER A 115 42.64 18.69 3.94
N SER A 116 43.44 19.72 3.70
CA SER A 116 43.95 20.64 4.72
C SER A 116 42.92 21.73 4.99
N ASN A 117 41.99 21.48 5.92
CA ASN A 117 41.25 22.56 6.55
C ASN A 117 42.14 23.19 7.64
N GLN A 118 42.89 24.20 7.22
CA GLN A 118 43.67 25.10 8.05
C GLN A 118 42.73 25.97 8.90
N ALA A 119 42.41 25.52 10.11
CA ALA A 119 41.81 26.36 11.12
C ALA A 119 42.87 27.33 11.66
N THR A 120 42.61 28.62 11.48
CA THR A 120 43.43 29.75 11.93
C THR A 120 43.43 29.82 13.47
N PRO A 121 44.58 29.70 14.16
CA PRO A 121 44.63 30.00 15.58
C PRO A 121 44.79 31.52 15.79
N SER A 122 43.87 32.08 16.57
CA SER A 122 43.93 33.44 17.11
C SER A 122 45.08 33.55 18.15
N PRO A 123 45.97 34.55 18.08
CA PRO A 123 47.00 34.73 19.08
C PRO A 123 46.46 35.53 20.28
N HIS A 124 46.30 34.85 21.41
CA HIS A 124 46.27 35.51 22.72
C HIS A 124 47.69 35.49 23.31
N ALA A 125 48.29 36.67 23.43
CA ALA A 125 49.47 36.90 24.26
C ALA A 125 49.10 36.76 25.75
N PRO A 126 50.04 36.30 26.58
CA PRO A 126 50.49 37.20 27.64
C PRO A 126 52.02 37.27 27.78
N SER A 127 52.43 38.49 28.09
CA SER A 127 53.76 38.95 28.48
C SER A 127 54.33 38.22 29.70
N GLY A 128 55.66 38.04 29.66
CA GLY A 128 56.53 38.34 30.79
C GLY A 128 57.11 37.15 31.55
N ALA A 129 58.38 36.82 31.28
CA ALA A 129 59.39 36.64 32.33
C ALA A 129 60.80 36.54 31.71
N THR A 130 61.67 37.43 32.16
CA THR A 130 63.09 37.56 31.88
C THR A 130 63.88 36.51 32.66
N ALA A 131 64.83 35.80 32.03
CA ALA A 131 65.99 35.21 32.72
C ALA A 131 67.13 34.85 31.76
N THR A 132 68.14 35.72 31.75
CA THR A 132 69.58 35.45 31.89
C THR A 132 70.21 34.25 31.15
N ALA A 133 71.02 34.57 30.14
CA ALA A 133 72.02 33.68 29.57
C ALA A 133 73.27 33.62 30.47
N SER A 134 73.74 32.42 30.79
CA SER A 134 75.12 32.16 31.22
C SER A 134 75.65 30.95 30.48
N GLY A 135 76.77 31.12 29.78
CA GLY A 135 77.44 30.06 29.03
C GLY A 135 78.12 29.03 29.93
N GLY A 136 78.24 27.82 29.40
CA GLY A 136 79.07 26.73 29.93
C GLY A 136 79.19 25.62 28.88
N PRO A 137 80.40 25.13 28.55
CA PRO A 137 80.60 24.06 27.58
C PRO A 137 80.45 22.71 28.27
N SER A 138 79.90 21.69 27.59
CA SER A 138 80.42 20.30 27.53
C SER A 138 79.36 19.23 27.23
N ASN A 139 79.86 18.20 26.51
CA ASN A 139 79.34 16.84 26.28
C ASN A 139 78.24 16.59 25.23
N PRO A 140 78.58 15.90 24.11
CA PRO A 140 77.60 15.20 23.30
C PRO A 140 77.37 13.78 23.87
N THR A 141 76.41 13.61 24.78
CA THR A 141 75.85 12.29 25.05
C THR A 141 74.88 11.93 23.93
N ASN A 142 75.31 10.99 23.09
CA ASN A 142 74.50 10.35 22.06
C ASN A 142 73.45 9.46 22.73
N GLU A 143 72.37 10.05 23.23
CA GLU A 143 71.19 9.31 23.68
C GLU A 143 70.29 9.04 22.47
N THR A 144 70.36 7.81 21.97
CA THR A 144 69.42 7.30 20.97
C THR A 144 68.02 7.26 21.59
N LEU A 145 67.23 8.30 21.34
CA LEU A 145 65.82 8.36 21.71
C LEU A 145 65.07 7.24 20.98
N THR A 146 64.62 6.23 21.73
CA THR A 146 63.68 5.22 21.24
C THR A 146 62.36 5.89 20.86
N PRO A 147 61.82 5.68 19.65
CA PRO A 147 60.57 6.32 19.23
C PRO A 147 59.42 5.86 20.14
N THR A 148 58.77 6.81 20.78
CA THR A 148 57.55 6.58 21.56
C THR A 148 56.46 6.05 20.62
N PRO A 149 55.80 4.92 20.93
CA PRO A 149 54.75 4.38 20.07
C PRO A 149 53.59 5.38 19.98
N VAL A 150 53.25 5.77 18.75
CA VAL A 150 52.10 6.63 18.46
C VAL A 150 50.83 5.84 18.79
N PRO A 151 49.89 6.37 19.60
CA PRO A 151 48.65 5.69 19.91
C PRO A 151 47.85 5.46 18.63
N SER A 152 47.40 4.22 18.44
CA SER A 152 46.53 3.85 17.31
C SER A 152 45.23 4.68 17.35
N PRO A 153 44.75 5.21 16.21
CA PRO A 153 43.51 5.97 16.18
C PRO A 153 42.36 5.07 16.65
N THR A 154 41.67 5.50 17.70
CA THR A 154 40.45 4.86 18.17
C THR A 154 39.40 4.94 17.05
N PRO A 155 38.77 3.84 16.63
CA PRO A 155 37.75 3.90 15.60
C PRO A 155 36.59 4.79 16.07
N THR A 156 36.29 5.82 15.28
CA THR A 156 35.10 6.64 15.49
C THR A 156 33.87 5.74 15.37
N PRO A 157 32.96 5.73 16.36
CA PRO A 157 31.75 4.92 16.27
C PRO A 157 30.94 5.34 15.03
N THR A 158 30.58 4.36 14.21
CA THR A 158 29.66 4.56 13.08
C THR A 158 28.32 5.08 13.62
N PRO A 159 27.79 6.21 13.13
CA PRO A 159 26.50 6.71 13.59
C PRO A 159 25.40 5.68 13.31
N GLU A 160 24.72 5.25 14.36
CA GLU A 160 23.57 4.34 14.28
C GLU A 160 22.39 5.11 13.68
N VAL A 161 21.96 4.71 12.48
CA VAL A 161 20.78 5.31 11.84
C VAL A 161 19.54 4.81 12.57
N ALA A 162 18.92 5.67 13.37
CA ALA A 162 17.69 5.34 14.08
C ALA A 162 16.60 4.87 13.09
N PRO A 163 15.83 3.82 13.43
CA PRO A 163 14.80 3.32 12.54
C PRO A 163 13.71 4.37 12.31
N LEU A 164 13.14 4.40 11.09
CA LEU A 164 12.01 5.26 10.78
C LEU A 164 10.78 4.82 11.59
N THR A 165 10.17 5.75 12.30
CA THR A 165 8.98 5.53 13.14
C THR A 165 7.88 6.52 12.78
N LEU A 166 6.64 6.05 12.88
CA LEU A 166 5.43 6.80 12.55
C LEU A 166 4.34 6.56 13.61
N ARG A 167 3.61 7.61 13.98
CA ARG A 167 2.50 7.53 14.92
C ARG A 167 1.40 8.54 14.58
N ILE A 168 0.16 8.09 14.57
CA ILE A 168 -1.00 9.00 14.56
C ILE A 168 -1.15 9.57 15.97
N THR A 169 -1.05 10.88 16.12
CA THR A 169 -1.05 11.55 17.43
C THR A 169 -2.40 12.17 17.77
N SER A 170 -3.19 12.56 16.77
CA SER A 170 -4.52 13.12 16.96
C SER A 170 -5.45 12.71 15.82
N VAL A 171 -6.63 12.22 16.18
CA VAL A 171 -7.76 11.93 15.30
C VAL A 171 -9.04 12.03 16.13
N PRO A 172 -10.13 12.63 15.61
CA PRO A 172 -11.43 12.56 16.27
C PRO A 172 -11.86 11.10 16.49
N LYS A 173 -12.61 10.85 17.56
CA LYS A 173 -13.16 9.51 17.80
C LYS A 173 -14.42 9.27 16.97
N GLU A 174 -15.21 10.31 16.78
CA GLU A 174 -16.53 10.27 16.17
C GLU A 174 -16.74 11.52 15.33
N ILE A 175 -17.37 11.36 14.17
CA ILE A 175 -17.72 12.43 13.24
C ILE A 175 -19.02 12.09 12.52
N ASP A 176 -19.59 13.08 11.84
CA ASP A 176 -20.68 12.87 10.88
C ASP A 176 -20.12 12.58 9.48
N ASN A 177 -20.91 11.92 8.65
CA ASN A 177 -20.60 11.71 7.24
C ASN A 177 -20.50 13.05 6.48
N ASP A 178 -19.76 13.05 5.37
CA ASP A 178 -19.51 14.23 4.53
C ASP A 178 -18.81 15.39 5.24
N THR A 179 -18.05 15.09 6.29
CA THR A 179 -17.23 16.07 7.02
C THR A 179 -15.74 15.97 6.68
N THR A 180 -15.02 17.09 6.81
CA THR A 180 -13.56 17.13 6.70
C THR A 180 -12.93 17.00 8.08
N VAL A 181 -11.95 16.11 8.20
CA VAL A 181 -11.29 15.78 9.46
C VAL A 181 -9.79 16.04 9.40
N ASP A 182 -9.29 16.61 10.49
CA ASP A 182 -7.88 16.83 10.70
C ASP A 182 -7.24 15.64 11.41
N VAL A 183 -6.31 14.98 10.73
CA VAL A 183 -5.53 13.86 11.27
C VAL A 183 -4.09 14.28 11.40
N THR A 184 -3.55 14.24 12.62
CA THR A 184 -2.15 14.58 12.88
C THR A 184 -1.31 13.32 12.98
N VAL A 185 -0.23 13.29 12.21
CA VAL A 185 0.78 12.22 12.20
C VAL A 185 2.12 12.81 12.61
N GLN A 186 2.86 12.06 13.43
CA GLN A 186 4.21 12.37 13.87
C GLN A 186 5.17 11.30 13.37
N THR A 187 6.33 11.73 12.89
CA THR A 187 7.48 10.90 12.57
C THR A 187 8.74 11.42 13.28
N ASN A 188 9.76 10.57 13.40
CA ASN A 188 11.07 10.93 13.93
C ASN A 188 12.03 11.50 12.87
N GLN A 189 11.64 11.55 11.58
CA GLN A 189 12.46 12.11 10.51
C GLN A 189 11.70 13.24 9.80
N PRO A 190 12.19 14.50 9.83
CA PRO A 190 11.56 15.61 9.11
C PRO A 190 11.75 15.49 7.59
N GLY A 191 10.89 16.15 6.82
CA GLY A 191 11.00 16.22 5.35
C GLY A 191 10.69 14.92 4.60
N ILE A 192 10.27 13.86 5.28
CA ILE A 192 9.91 12.59 4.64
C ILE A 192 8.47 12.62 4.09
N PRO A 193 8.20 11.88 3.01
CA PRO A 193 6.84 11.74 2.48
C PRO A 193 6.02 10.79 3.35
N VAL A 194 4.87 11.28 3.79
CA VAL A 194 3.88 10.54 4.58
C VAL A 194 2.57 10.48 3.80
N ARG A 195 1.93 9.32 3.80
CA ARG A 195 0.59 9.11 3.24
C ARG A 195 -0.31 8.48 4.29
N LEU A 196 -1.54 8.95 4.37
CA LEU A 196 -2.59 8.38 5.22
C LEU A 196 -3.53 7.51 4.38
N THR A 197 -3.79 6.29 4.87
CA THR A 197 -4.72 5.32 4.27
C THR A 197 -5.89 5.09 5.23
N LEU A 198 -7.09 5.09 4.68
CA LEU A 198 -8.34 4.83 5.37
C LEU A 198 -9.00 3.57 4.79
N SER A 199 -9.45 2.67 5.66
CA SER A 199 -10.27 1.52 5.27
C SER A 199 -11.54 1.46 6.10
N TYR A 200 -12.66 1.12 5.45
CA TYR A 200 -13.97 1.10 6.10
C TYR A 200 -14.39 -0.35 6.39
N THR A 201 -14.94 -0.61 7.58
CA THR A 201 -15.31 -1.99 7.96
C THR A 201 -16.57 -2.50 7.29
N LYS A 202 -17.49 -1.59 6.92
CA LYS A 202 -18.82 -1.90 6.37
C LYS A 202 -19.07 -1.27 4.99
N ALA A 203 -18.06 -0.62 4.41
CA ALA A 203 -18.11 -0.06 3.07
C ALA A 203 -16.96 -0.63 2.25
N THR A 204 -17.23 -1.00 1.00
CA THR A 204 -16.21 -1.58 0.13
C THR A 204 -15.30 -0.48 -0.38
N GLY A 205 -14.05 -0.48 0.07
CA GLY A 205 -13.04 0.41 -0.49
C GLY A 205 -11.95 0.79 0.50
N THR A 206 -10.84 1.26 -0.06
CA THR A 206 -9.80 1.98 0.66
C THR A 206 -9.66 3.35 0.04
N GLN A 207 -9.51 4.36 0.88
CA GLN A 207 -9.22 5.73 0.46
C GLN A 207 -7.81 6.05 0.90
N SER A 208 -7.01 6.61 0.01
CA SER A 208 -5.68 7.10 0.36
C SER A 208 -5.64 8.60 0.12
N SER A 209 -5.05 9.32 1.07
CA SER A 209 -4.71 10.73 0.90
C SER A 209 -3.57 10.91 -0.11
N ASN A 210 -3.37 12.16 -0.52
CA ASN A 210 -2.13 12.55 -1.18
C ASN A 210 -0.94 12.42 -0.22
N THR A 211 0.27 12.35 -0.79
CA THR A 211 1.50 12.38 0.00
C THR A 211 1.77 13.79 0.49
N HIS A 212 2.07 13.94 1.78
CA HIS A 212 2.46 15.20 2.41
C HIS A 212 3.87 15.07 3.01
N GLN A 213 4.67 16.13 2.94
CA GLN A 213 6.00 16.16 3.55
C GLN A 213 5.87 16.48 5.04
N ALA A 214 6.58 15.72 5.88
CA ALA A 214 6.74 16.07 7.29
C ALA A 214 7.46 17.40 7.44
N ASP A 215 6.95 18.26 8.32
CA ASP A 215 7.59 19.54 8.64
C ASP A 215 8.93 19.34 9.37
N ASP A 216 9.59 20.44 9.73
CA ASP A 216 10.89 20.42 10.43
C ASP A 216 10.82 19.73 11.80
N ASN A 217 9.62 19.61 12.38
CA ASN A 217 9.38 18.90 13.63
C ASN A 217 8.93 17.46 13.40
N GLY A 218 8.90 16.96 12.15
CA GLY A 218 8.41 15.63 11.82
C GLY A 218 6.89 15.49 11.92
N LYS A 219 6.13 16.59 11.90
CA LYS A 219 4.66 16.59 12.00
C LYS A 219 4.03 16.77 10.61
N VAL A 220 2.92 16.08 10.41
CA VAL A 220 2.05 16.21 9.23
C VAL A 220 0.61 16.33 9.69
N VAL A 221 -0.14 17.26 9.09
CA VAL A 221 -1.59 17.36 9.27
C VAL A 221 -2.27 17.06 7.95
N PHE A 222 -3.16 16.08 7.96
CA PHE A 222 -4.00 15.70 6.82
C PHE A 222 -5.40 16.24 7.01
N HIS A 223 -5.93 16.91 5.99
CA HIS A 223 -7.33 17.30 5.90
C HIS A 223 -8.06 16.30 5.02
N VAL A 224 -8.75 15.33 5.62
CA VAL A 224 -9.38 14.23 4.92
C VAL A 224 -10.89 14.46 4.85
N GLN A 225 -11.43 14.56 3.64
CA GLN A 225 -12.87 14.53 3.44
C GLN A 225 -13.36 13.08 3.56
N ILE A 226 -14.25 12.87 4.52
CA ILE A 226 -14.88 11.58 4.78
C ILE A 226 -16.23 11.58 4.07
N SER A 227 -16.42 10.67 3.12
CA SER A 227 -17.70 10.44 2.48
C SER A 227 -17.88 8.95 2.31
N VAL A 228 -18.85 8.41 3.02
CA VAL A 228 -19.14 6.98 3.08
C VAL A 228 -20.55 6.75 2.59
N VAL A 229 -20.69 5.83 1.65
CA VAL A 229 -21.99 5.29 1.25
C VAL A 229 -22.14 3.95 2.00
N PRO A 230 -23.10 3.83 2.94
CA PRO A 230 -23.27 2.61 3.72
C PRO A 230 -23.73 1.47 2.80
N SER A 231 -23.27 0.25 3.07
CA SER A 231 -23.68 -0.92 2.27
C SER A 231 -25.12 -1.35 2.58
N ASN A 232 -25.65 -1.01 3.75
CA ASN A 232 -27.02 -1.28 4.17
C ASN A 232 -27.68 0.00 4.67
N GLU A 233 -28.98 0.13 4.40
CA GLU A 233 -29.78 1.31 4.77
C GLU A 233 -30.01 1.44 6.29
N ASN A 234 -29.76 0.38 7.07
CA ASN A 234 -29.92 0.36 8.54
C ASN A 234 -28.59 0.55 9.30
N ASP A 235 -27.48 0.83 8.61
CA ASP A 235 -26.18 1.02 9.26
C ASP A 235 -25.94 2.50 9.57
N ASP A 236 -26.46 2.96 10.71
CA ASP A 236 -26.30 4.35 11.18
C ASP A 236 -24.85 4.71 11.56
N THR A 237 -23.96 3.71 11.66
CA THR A 237 -22.55 3.92 12.03
C THR A 237 -21.60 3.02 11.28
N VAL A 238 -20.57 3.63 10.70
CA VAL A 238 -19.46 2.95 10.02
C VAL A 238 -18.16 3.19 10.78
N LYS A 239 -17.34 2.14 10.92
CA LYS A 239 -15.99 2.26 11.48
C LYS A 239 -14.97 2.45 10.36
N ALA A 240 -14.11 3.45 10.50
CA ALA A 240 -12.94 3.65 9.67
C ALA A 240 -11.67 3.34 10.45
N LEU A 241 -10.76 2.62 9.82
CA LEU A 241 -9.41 2.34 10.31
C LEU A 241 -8.41 3.20 9.54
N LEU A 242 -7.64 3.99 10.28
CA LEU A 242 -6.63 4.90 9.74
C LEU A 242 -5.25 4.35 10.00
N ILE A 243 -4.41 4.36 8.96
CA ILE A 243 -3.03 3.90 9.00
C ILE A 243 -2.18 4.93 8.25
N ALA A 244 -1.14 5.45 8.89
CA ALA A 244 -0.15 6.27 8.22
C ALA A 244 1.03 5.41 7.77
N VAL A 245 1.55 5.69 6.56
CA VAL A 245 2.70 5.03 5.97
C VAL A 245 3.70 6.07 5.49
N ALA A 246 5.00 5.77 5.62
CA ALA A 246 6.06 6.61 5.11
C ALA A 246 7.20 5.77 4.54
N GLN A 247 7.93 6.35 3.60
CA GLN A 247 9.14 5.78 3.03
C GLN A 247 10.22 6.86 2.94
N ASN A 248 11.40 6.61 3.52
CA ASN A 248 12.50 7.56 3.43
C ASN A 248 13.36 7.33 2.17
N GLN A 249 14.37 8.17 1.97
CA GLN A 249 15.28 8.13 0.81
C GLN A 249 16.11 6.83 0.73
N ASN A 250 16.29 6.14 1.86
CA ASN A 250 16.96 4.85 1.93
C ASN A 250 16.00 3.67 1.66
N HIS A 251 14.80 3.96 1.14
CA HIS A 251 13.72 3.00 0.93
C HIS A 251 13.22 2.30 2.19
N GLN A 252 13.56 2.80 3.39
CA GLN A 252 13.03 2.26 4.63
C GLN A 252 11.55 2.60 4.73
N PHE A 253 10.73 1.57 4.90
CA PHE A 253 9.30 1.68 5.07
C PHE A 253 8.93 1.65 6.56
N SER A 254 7.96 2.48 6.96
CA SER A 254 7.40 2.45 8.31
C SER A 254 5.89 2.69 8.25
N GLN A 255 5.19 2.03 9.17
CA GLN A 255 3.73 2.08 9.28
C GLN A 255 3.36 2.38 10.72
N SER A 256 2.37 3.25 10.92
CA SER A 256 1.84 3.54 12.25
C SER A 256 0.97 2.40 12.78
N GLN A 257 0.72 2.42 14.10
CA GLN A 257 -0.44 1.72 14.66
C GLN A 257 -1.73 2.24 14.02
N SER A 258 -2.77 1.38 13.97
CA SER A 258 -4.08 1.78 13.47
C SER A 258 -4.80 2.67 14.47
N ALA A 259 -5.50 3.69 13.96
CA ALA A 259 -6.44 4.47 14.75
C ALA A 259 -7.87 4.21 14.25
N THR A 260 -8.85 4.25 15.15
CA THR A 260 -10.26 4.00 14.81
C THR A 260 -11.04 5.30 14.89
N LEU A 261 -11.89 5.51 13.89
CA LEU A 261 -12.81 6.64 13.77
C LEU A 261 -14.21 6.07 13.52
N LEU A 262 -15.20 6.54 14.28
CA LEU A 262 -16.61 6.22 14.08
C LEU A 262 -17.25 7.33 13.24
N ILE A 263 -18.06 6.93 12.27
CA ILE A 263 -18.71 7.84 11.32
C ILE A 263 -20.20 7.60 11.42
N HIS A 264 -20.95 8.61 11.82
CA HIS A 264 -22.41 8.60 11.83
C HIS A 264 -22.93 8.92 10.43
N VAL A 265 -23.73 8.00 9.89
CA VAL A 265 -24.35 8.16 8.57
C VAL A 265 -25.81 8.52 8.80
N ASN A 266 -26.19 9.75 8.44
CA ASN A 266 -27.56 10.25 8.52
C ASN A 266 -28.31 10.04 7.22
#